data_AF-A0A4Y2AWJ5-F1
#
_entry.id   AF-A0A4Y2AWJ5-F1
#
_cell.length_a   1.000
_cell.length_b   1.000
_cell.length_c   1.000
_cell.angle_alpha   90.00
_cell.angle_beta   90.00
_cell.angle_gamma   90.00
#
_symmetry.space_group_name_H-M   'P 1'
#
loop_
_entity.id
_entity.type
_entity.pdbx_description
1 polymer ?
#
loop_
_entity_poly.entity_id
_entity_poly.type
_entity_poly.pdbx_seq_one_letter_code
_entity_poly.pdbx_strand_id
1 'polypeptide(L)'
;MDSSRSAQPAVIQFLRSEGKHASQIYRRMKEVYGKQCLARCTIFRWCQRYDARRVNIKDNVTNSDTILAVDELIRQNRWITTRKIAVEPSISKGTVRHIIQKRLGYGKVCAQCVPKQ
;
A
#
# COMPACT_ATOMS: atom_id res chain seq x y z
N MET A 1 36.53 9.18 -4.44
CA MET A 1 35.08 9.31 -4.17
C MET A 1 34.43 8.04 -4.68
N ASP A 2 34.02 7.17 -3.77
CA ASP A 2 33.65 5.79 -4.09
C ASP A 2 32.30 5.71 -4.80
N SER A 3 32.36 5.50 -6.11
CA SER A 3 31.23 5.10 -6.96
C SER A 3 30.83 3.65 -6.71
N SER A 4 30.46 3.36 -5.47
CA SER A 4 29.90 2.07 -5.11
C SER A 4 28.51 1.92 -5.76
N ARG A 5 28.29 0.81 -6.47
CA ARG A 5 27.00 0.42 -7.09
C ARG A 5 25.80 0.49 -6.11
N SER A 6 26.05 0.52 -4.81
CA SER A 6 25.06 0.62 -3.73
C SER A 6 24.62 2.06 -3.40
N ALA A 7 25.36 3.10 -3.80
CA ALA A 7 25.05 4.50 -3.43
C ALA A 7 23.98 5.15 -4.32
N GLN A 8 23.98 4.84 -5.63
CA GLN A 8 23.07 5.46 -6.59
C GLN A 8 21.59 5.18 -6.29
N PRO A 9 21.14 3.94 -5.95
CA PRO A 9 19.74 3.69 -5.58
C PRO A 9 19.26 4.52 -4.38
N ALA A 10 20.14 4.76 -3.38
CA ALA A 10 19.81 5.58 -2.23
C ALA A 10 19.56 7.04 -2.63
N VAL A 11 20.34 7.58 -3.57
CA VAL A 11 20.11 8.92 -4.13
C VAL A 11 18.81 9.01 -4.92
N ILE A 12 18.43 7.96 -5.68
CA ILE A 12 17.11 7.91 -6.35
C ILE A 12 16.01 7.98 -5.31
N GLN A 13 16.11 7.17 -4.25
CA GLN A 13 15.11 7.12 -3.19
C GLN A 13 14.96 8.47 -2.49
N PHE A 14 16.07 9.13 -2.15
CA PHE A 14 16.07 10.46 -1.55
C PHE A 14 15.36 11.48 -2.47
N LEU A 15 15.79 11.60 -3.73
CA LEU A 15 15.18 12.54 -4.68
C LEU A 15 13.71 12.24 -4.97
N ARG A 16 13.31 10.96 -4.95
CA ARG A 16 11.91 10.57 -5.10
C ARG A 16 11.09 10.93 -3.85
N SER A 17 11.67 10.84 -2.65
CA SER A 17 11.03 11.26 -1.42
C SER A 17 10.79 12.77 -1.35
N GLU A 18 11.66 13.58 -1.98
CA GLU A 18 11.43 15.02 -2.20
C GLU A 18 10.31 15.32 -3.21
N GLY A 19 9.69 14.30 -3.81
CA GLY A 19 8.60 14.46 -4.78
C GLY A 19 9.06 14.80 -6.21
N LYS A 20 10.36 14.66 -6.53
CA LYS A 20 10.87 14.94 -7.88
C LYS A 20 10.38 13.91 -8.89
N HIS A 21 10.15 14.35 -10.12
CA HIS A 21 9.73 13.47 -11.21
C HIS A 21 10.91 12.65 -11.76
N ALA A 22 10.68 11.44 -12.26
CA ALA A 22 11.74 10.53 -12.72
C ALA A 22 12.68 11.15 -13.79
N SER A 23 12.13 12.03 -14.63
CA SER A 23 12.92 12.82 -15.61
C SER A 23 13.88 13.81 -14.95
N GLN A 24 13.45 14.49 -13.89
CA GLN A 24 14.28 15.42 -13.11
C GLN A 24 15.35 14.66 -12.32
N ILE A 25 15.00 13.49 -11.78
CA ILE A 25 15.93 12.60 -11.09
C ILE A 25 17.04 12.15 -12.05
N TYR A 26 16.70 11.74 -13.28
CA TYR A 26 17.69 11.36 -14.30
C TYR A 26 18.66 12.50 -14.64
N ARG A 27 18.16 13.74 -14.78
CA ARG A 27 19.02 14.90 -15.07
C ARG A 27 20.02 15.15 -13.94
N ARG A 28 19.56 15.20 -12.69
CA ARG A 28 20.43 15.36 -11.50
C ARG A 28 21.44 14.22 -11.36
N MET A 29 21.00 13.00 -11.60
CA MET A 29 21.86 11.81 -11.61
C MET A 29 22.97 11.89 -12.66
N LYS A 30 22.65 12.39 -13.86
CA LYS A 30 23.63 12.57 -14.94
C LYS A 30 24.62 13.70 -14.62
N GLU A 31 24.18 14.76 -13.94
CA GLU A 31 25.04 15.85 -13.49
C GLU A 31 26.03 15.37 -12.40
N VAL A 32 25.59 14.53 -11.46
CA VAL A 32 26.44 14.03 -10.35
C VAL A 32 27.36 12.89 -10.76
N TYR A 33 26.84 11.88 -11.48
CA TYR A 33 27.58 10.64 -11.78
C TYR A 33 28.15 10.59 -13.20
N GLY A 34 27.78 11.54 -14.08
CA GLY A 34 28.30 11.63 -15.43
C GLY A 34 28.19 10.31 -16.20
N LYS A 35 29.34 9.78 -16.64
CA LYS A 35 29.43 8.50 -17.39
C LYS A 35 29.08 7.26 -16.56
N GLN A 36 29.17 7.35 -15.23
CA GLN A 36 28.86 6.24 -14.32
C GLN A 36 27.39 6.24 -13.88
N CYS A 37 26.57 7.15 -14.42
CA CYS A 37 25.14 7.23 -14.15
C CYS A 37 24.40 5.98 -14.61
N LEU A 38 23.43 5.51 -13.81
CA LEU A 38 22.54 4.43 -14.21
C LEU A 38 21.77 4.79 -15.47
N ALA A 39 21.53 3.79 -16.31
CA ALA A 39 20.69 3.93 -17.47
C ALA A 39 19.31 4.49 -17.09
N ARG A 40 18.77 5.37 -17.94
CA ARG A 40 17.48 6.04 -17.73
C ARG A 40 16.38 5.04 -17.38
N CYS A 41 16.29 3.92 -18.09
CA CYS A 41 15.28 2.88 -17.84
C CYS A 41 15.38 2.27 -16.44
N THR A 42 16.59 2.09 -15.91
CA THR A 42 16.85 1.57 -14.56
C THR A 42 16.34 2.55 -13.50
N ILE A 43 16.61 3.84 -13.68
CA ILE A 43 16.14 4.89 -12.76
C ILE A 43 14.62 4.97 -12.74
N PHE A 44 13.98 4.90 -13.90
CA PHE A 44 12.52 4.92 -14.00
C PHE A 44 11.88 3.69 -13.34
N ARG A 45 12.42 2.48 -13.56
CA ARG A 45 11.96 1.27 -12.83
C ARG A 45 12.12 1.40 -11.32
N TRP A 46 13.20 2.01 -10.85
CA TRP A 46 13.40 2.27 -9.42
C TRP A 46 12.36 3.24 -8.85
N CYS A 47 12.06 4.33 -9.56
CA CYS A 47 11.02 5.27 -9.15
C CYS A 47 9.65 4.59 -9.06
N GLN A 48 9.26 3.80 -10.07
CA GLN A 48 8.00 3.05 -10.08
C GLN A 48 7.90 2.07 -8.92
N ARG A 49 8.99 1.32 -8.62
CA ARG A 49 9.03 0.40 -7.48
C ARG A 49 8.87 1.12 -6.15
N TYR A 50 9.45 2.31 -6.03
CA TYR A 50 9.31 3.13 -4.83
C TYR A 50 7.87 3.62 -4.65
N ASP A 51 7.24 4.11 -5.71
CA ASP A 51 5.84 4.54 -5.67
C ASP A 51 4.91 3.38 -5.31
N ALA A 52 5.11 2.20 -5.91
CA ALA A 52 4.33 1.00 -5.60
C ALA A 52 4.48 0.59 -4.13
N ARG A 53 5.69 0.71 -3.55
CA ARG A 53 5.89 0.49 -2.11
C ARG A 53 5.18 1.54 -1.26
N ARG A 54 5.18 2.81 -1.67
CA ARG A 54 4.51 3.90 -0.96
C ARG A 54 2.98 3.75 -0.96
N VAL A 55 2.42 3.37 -2.11
CA VAL A 55 0.99 3.04 -2.26
C VAL A 55 0.64 1.87 -1.33
N ASN A 56 1.45 0.82 -1.32
CA ASN A 56 1.21 -0.32 -0.43
C ASN A 56 1.27 0.06 1.07
N ILE A 57 2.15 0.96 1.50
CA ILE A 57 2.19 1.39 2.91
C ILE A 57 0.94 2.21 3.27
N LYS A 58 0.55 3.17 2.43
CA LYS A 58 -0.64 4.01 2.68
C LYS A 58 -1.93 3.19 2.64
N ASP A 59 -2.02 2.27 1.68
CA ASP A 59 -3.17 1.38 1.55
C ASP A 59 -3.22 0.37 2.70
N ASN A 60 -2.09 -0.13 3.20
CA ASN A 60 -2.09 -1.02 4.38
C ASN A 60 -2.56 -0.31 5.65
N VAL A 61 -2.19 0.94 5.88
CA VAL A 61 -2.66 1.71 7.05
C VAL A 61 -4.16 2.02 6.91
N THR A 62 -4.59 2.43 5.72
CA THR A 62 -6.03 2.67 5.46
C THR A 62 -6.84 1.38 5.59
N ASN A 63 -6.27 0.26 5.14
CA ASN A 63 -6.88 -1.06 5.27
C ASN A 63 -6.87 -1.56 6.72
N SER A 64 -5.86 -1.26 7.55
CA SER A 64 -5.87 -1.68 8.96
C SER A 64 -6.94 -0.97 9.76
N ASP A 65 -7.09 0.35 9.59
CA ASP A 65 -8.13 1.13 10.28
C ASP A 65 -9.52 0.67 9.85
N THR A 66 -9.67 0.40 8.56
CA THR A 66 -10.88 -0.19 7.97
C THR A 66 -11.19 -1.57 8.54
N ILE A 67 -10.19 -2.44 8.67
CA ILE A 67 -10.37 -3.79 9.21
C ILE A 67 -10.79 -3.72 10.69
N LEU A 68 -10.21 -2.81 11.46
CA LEU A 68 -10.57 -2.58 12.86
C LEU A 68 -12.00 -2.06 13.01
N ALA A 69 -12.40 -1.08 12.20
CA ALA A 69 -13.78 -0.57 12.19
C ALA A 69 -14.80 -1.68 11.86
N VAL A 70 -14.47 -2.56 10.90
CA VAL A 70 -15.30 -3.72 10.56
C VAL A 70 -15.36 -4.75 11.71
N ASP A 71 -14.25 -5.01 12.40
CA ASP A 71 -14.22 -5.92 13.56
C ASP A 71 -15.07 -5.36 14.72
N GLU A 72 -14.96 -4.07 15.00
CA GLU A 72 -15.74 -3.40 16.05
C GLU A 72 -17.24 -3.47 15.78
N LEU A 73 -17.68 -3.20 14.55
CA LEU A 73 -19.09 -3.31 14.16
C LEU A 73 -19.64 -4.74 14.31
N ILE A 74 -18.83 -5.76 14.03
CA ILE A 74 -19.21 -7.17 14.22
C ILE A 74 -19.30 -7.53 15.71
N ARG A 75 -18.39 -6.99 16.54
CA ARG A 75 -18.42 -7.17 18.00
C ARG A 75 -19.63 -6.51 18.64
N GLN A 76 -19.97 -5.29 18.22
CA GLN A 76 -21.13 -4.54 18.71
C GLN A 76 -22.46 -5.20 18.29
N ASN A 77 -22.53 -5.77 17.08
CA ASN A 77 -23.74 -6.44 16.61
C ASN A 77 -23.42 -7.70 15.80
N ARG A 78 -23.52 -8.87 16.47
CA ARG A 78 -23.26 -10.18 15.85
C ARG A 78 -24.22 -10.56 14.71
N TRP A 79 -25.35 -9.85 14.54
CA TRP A 79 -26.34 -10.09 13.48
C TRP A 79 -26.28 -9.04 12.36
N ILE A 80 -25.20 -8.25 12.29
CA ILE A 80 -25.06 -7.23 11.27
C ILE A 80 -24.97 -7.83 9.86
N THR A 81 -25.69 -7.23 8.92
CA THR A 81 -25.68 -7.66 7.51
C THR A 81 -24.57 -6.94 6.74
N THR A 82 -23.94 -7.61 5.78
CA THR A 82 -22.89 -7.06 4.90
C THR A 82 -23.27 -5.73 4.22
N ARG A 83 -24.58 -5.48 4.01
CA ARG A 83 -25.08 -4.20 3.49
C ARG A 83 -24.91 -3.05 4.48
N LYS A 84 -25.15 -3.29 5.77
CA LYS A 84 -25.02 -2.26 6.82
C LYS A 84 -23.53 -1.92 7.05
N ILE A 85 -22.67 -2.94 7.06
CA ILE A 85 -21.21 -2.75 7.10
C ILE A 85 -20.67 -2.09 5.81
N ALA A 86 -21.36 -2.16 4.67
CA ALA A 86 -20.89 -1.47 3.46
C ALA A 86 -21.21 0.03 3.45
N VAL A 87 -22.25 0.45 4.19
CA VAL A 87 -22.73 1.83 4.24
C VAL A 87 -21.85 2.70 5.13
N GLU A 88 -21.45 2.17 6.30
CA GLU A 88 -20.74 2.95 7.34
C GLU A 88 -19.30 3.32 6.96
N PRO A 89 -18.47 2.42 6.39
CA PRO A 89 -17.13 2.74 5.94
C PRO A 89 -17.08 3.15 4.46
N SER A 90 -18.21 3.26 3.75
CA SER A 90 -18.27 3.56 2.31
C SER A 90 -17.45 2.59 1.44
N ILE A 91 -17.49 1.30 1.79
CA ILE A 91 -16.70 0.24 1.12
C ILE A 91 -17.60 -0.63 0.25
N SER A 92 -17.06 -1.11 -0.88
CA SER A 92 -17.78 -2.06 -1.73
C SER A 92 -18.16 -3.34 -0.97
N LYS A 93 -19.35 -3.88 -1.26
CA LYS A 93 -19.83 -5.14 -0.66
C LYS A 93 -18.85 -6.31 -0.86
N GLY A 94 -18.14 -6.32 -2.00
CA GLY A 94 -17.15 -7.35 -2.31
C GLY A 94 -15.94 -7.29 -1.38
N THR A 95 -15.43 -6.08 -1.14
CA THR A 95 -14.29 -5.85 -0.24
C THR A 95 -14.64 -6.21 1.21
N VAL A 96 -15.84 -5.85 1.68
CA VAL A 96 -16.31 -6.23 3.03
C VAL A 96 -16.35 -7.76 3.19
N ARG A 97 -16.89 -8.48 2.20
CA ARG A 97 -16.93 -9.96 2.25
C ARG A 97 -15.53 -10.56 2.31
N HIS A 98 -14.60 -10.00 1.53
CA HIS A 98 -13.20 -10.43 1.53
C HIS A 98 -12.54 -10.17 2.88
N ILE A 99 -12.73 -8.99 3.48
CA ILE A 99 -12.19 -8.65 4.81
C ILE A 99 -12.71 -9.62 5.88
N ILE A 100 -14.03 -9.82 5.94
CA ILE A 100 -14.66 -10.70 6.94
C ILE A 100 -14.13 -12.12 6.83
N GLN A 101 -14.06 -12.69 5.63
CA GLN A 101 -13.72 -14.10 5.43
C GLN A 101 -12.20 -14.37 5.40
N LYS A 102 -11.40 -13.48 4.80
CA LYS A 102 -9.97 -13.70 4.55
C LYS A 102 -9.05 -12.97 5.51
N ARG A 103 -9.47 -11.86 6.10
CA ARG A 103 -8.65 -11.08 7.05
C ARG A 103 -9.04 -11.37 8.49
N LEU A 104 -10.32 -11.25 8.82
CA LEU A 104 -10.82 -11.44 10.18
C LEU A 104 -11.19 -12.89 10.51
N GLY A 105 -11.35 -13.74 9.50
CA GLY A 105 -11.66 -15.16 9.69
C GLY A 105 -13.08 -15.43 10.20
N TYR A 106 -14.01 -14.48 10.13
CA TYR A 106 -15.40 -14.74 10.52
C TYR A 106 -16.12 -15.59 9.46
N GLY A 107 -16.81 -16.63 9.93
CA GLY A 107 -17.81 -17.39 9.20
C GLY A 107 -19.19 -16.85 9.49
N LYS A 108 -20.08 -16.92 8.50
CA LYS A 108 -21.50 -16.65 8.72
C LYS A 108 -22.21 -17.98 8.96
N VAL A 109 -22.76 -18.16 10.15
CA VAL A 109 -23.62 -19.29 10.52
C VAL A 109 -25.04 -18.76 10.63
N CYS A 110 -25.93 -19.18 9.72
CA CYS A 110 -27.26 -18.61 9.55
C CYS A 110 -27.20 -17.07 9.36
N ALA A 111 -27.76 -16.30 10.32
CA ALA A 111 -27.73 -14.84 10.34
C ALA A 111 -26.55 -14.24 11.14
N GLN A 112 -25.79 -15.08 11.87
CA GLN A 112 -24.79 -14.66 12.84
C GLN A 112 -23.36 -14.74 12.31
N CYS A 113 -22.52 -13.75 12.63
CA CYS A 113 -21.08 -13.78 12.38
C CYS A 113 -20.36 -14.45 13.55
N VAL A 114 -19.62 -15.53 13.28
CA VAL A 114 -18.90 -16.35 14.26
C VAL A 114 -17.45 -16.47 13.82
N PRO A 115 -16.44 -16.26 14.70
CA PRO A 115 -15.05 -16.45 14.33
C PRO A 115 -14.82 -17.91 13.94
N LYS A 116 -14.16 -18.16 12.80
CA LYS A 116 -13.68 -19.51 12.46
C LYS A 116 -12.42 -19.78 13.27
N GLN A 117 -12.46 -20.86 14.04
CA GLN A 117 -11.26 -21.48 14.61
C GLN A 117 -10.43 -22.14 13.50
#